data_AF-A0A067MEK8-F1
#
_entry.id   AF-A0A067MEK8-F1
#
_cell.length_a   1.000
_cell.length_b   1.000
_cell.length_c   1.000
_cell.angle_alpha   90.00
_cell.angle_beta   90.00
_cell.angle_gamma   90.00
#
_symmetry.space_group_name_H-M   'P 1'
#
loop_
_entity.id
_entity.type
_entity.pdbx_description
1 polymer ?
#
loop_
_entity_poly.entity_id
_entity_poly.type
_entity_poly.pdbx_seq_one_letter_code
_entity_poly.pdbx_strand_id
1 'polypeptide(L)'
;MSNEARMYSMFPDHLFQDWAGYVIIPPMMQPHALQPVVPNFYGHYFPEDIPDEAQDSLTSSARERARDHVLGQIMLLEDCGRNVQPAELSRRQKEECWSLLCRLHYAGFTQGSMYQRNVMIQPGPLSIPPERRSMATPSYRIIDFGRARAAADCSESDLQERKKQDQDGAGELLDIHCAFVSSSRIPNPGDYVPKPPPVIPLQPAPLD
;
A
#
# COMPACT_ATOMS: atom_id res chain seq x y z
N MET A 1 13.77 2.40 -9.02
CA MET A 1 12.83 3.55 -8.99
C MET A 1 11.82 3.55 -10.12
N SER A 2 12.19 3.35 -11.40
CA SER A 2 11.21 3.38 -12.53
C SER A 2 9.99 2.44 -12.35
N ASN A 3 10.20 1.18 -11.93
CA ASN A 3 9.07 0.27 -11.67
C ASN A 3 8.18 0.76 -10.51
N GLU A 4 8.78 1.26 -9.43
CA GLU A 4 8.01 1.75 -8.27
C GLU A 4 7.12 2.94 -8.63
N ALA A 5 7.67 3.92 -9.34
CA ALA A 5 6.90 5.08 -9.82
C ALA A 5 5.75 4.64 -10.73
N ARG A 6 6.00 3.70 -11.64
CA ARG A 6 4.95 3.11 -12.50
C ARG A 6 3.85 2.44 -11.68
N MET A 7 4.21 1.69 -10.64
CA MET A 7 3.23 1.02 -9.77
C MET A 7 2.33 2.03 -9.06
N TYR A 8 2.91 3.10 -8.51
CA TYR A 8 2.14 4.19 -7.92
C TYR A 8 1.20 4.86 -8.93
N SER A 9 1.61 5.04 -10.19
CA SER A 9 0.71 5.56 -11.24
C SER A 9 -0.43 4.62 -11.64
N MET A 10 -0.33 3.32 -11.32
CA MET A 10 -1.33 2.31 -11.70
C MET A 10 -2.34 1.99 -10.59
N PHE A 11 -2.02 2.30 -9.34
CA PHE A 11 -2.90 2.01 -8.23
C PHE A 11 -4.22 2.77 -8.35
N PRO A 12 -5.36 2.14 -8.04
CA PRO A 12 -6.65 2.82 -8.03
C PRO A 12 -6.78 3.76 -6.83
N ASP A 13 -7.58 4.82 -6.99
CA ASP A 13 -7.80 5.90 -6.01
C ASP A 13 -8.08 5.40 -4.57
N HIS A 14 -8.82 4.30 -4.43
CA HIS A 14 -9.19 3.75 -3.12
C HIS A 14 -8.02 3.15 -2.32
N LEU A 15 -6.84 3.02 -2.92
CA LEU A 15 -5.60 2.65 -2.20
C LEU A 15 -4.89 3.87 -1.60
N PHE A 16 -5.13 5.09 -2.10
CA PHE A 16 -4.48 6.34 -1.67
C PHE A 16 -5.35 7.23 -0.80
N GLN A 17 -6.66 7.25 -1.10
CA GLN A 17 -7.58 8.20 -0.49
C GLN A 17 -7.97 7.79 0.92
N ASP A 18 -8.06 8.76 1.82
CA ASP A 18 -8.65 8.57 3.15
C ASP A 18 -10.16 8.40 3.01
N TRP A 19 -10.67 7.25 3.41
CA TRP A 19 -12.10 7.00 3.47
C TRP A 19 -12.55 6.90 4.93
N ALA A 20 -13.74 7.43 5.22
CA ALA A 20 -14.37 7.20 6.51
C ALA A 20 -15.17 5.89 6.45
N GLY A 21 -14.87 4.94 7.34
CA GLY A 21 -15.67 3.73 7.48
C GLY A 21 -14.88 2.52 7.92
N TYR A 22 -15.54 1.37 7.83
CA TYR A 22 -14.97 0.06 8.11
C TYR A 22 -15.17 -0.87 6.93
N VAL A 23 -14.25 -1.81 6.78
CA VAL A 23 -14.29 -2.84 5.74
C VAL A 23 -14.10 -4.21 6.36
N ILE A 24 -14.85 -5.18 5.83
CA ILE A 24 -14.66 -6.61 6.13
C ILE A 24 -14.00 -7.20 4.89
N ILE A 25 -12.80 -7.73 5.05
CA ILE A 25 -11.95 -8.20 3.93
C ILE A 25 -11.71 -9.68 4.14
N PRO A 26 -12.45 -10.59 3.49
CA PRO A 26 -12.21 -12.02 3.64
C PRO A 26 -10.74 -12.36 3.34
N PRO A 27 -10.06 -13.18 4.14
CA PRO A 27 -10.62 -14.02 5.21
C PRO A 27 -10.84 -13.34 6.57
N MET A 28 -10.48 -12.06 6.72
CA MET A 28 -10.70 -11.31 7.95
C MET A 28 -12.19 -10.98 8.10
N MET A 29 -12.83 -11.60 9.09
CA MET A 29 -14.26 -11.39 9.38
C MET A 29 -14.52 -10.27 10.39
N GLN A 30 -13.46 -9.63 10.92
CA GLN A 30 -13.58 -8.49 11.81
C GLN A 30 -13.58 -7.19 10.99
N PRO A 31 -14.36 -6.16 11.37
CA PRO A 31 -14.30 -4.86 10.72
C PRO A 31 -12.97 -4.14 11.01
N HIS A 32 -12.29 -3.74 9.94
CA HIS A 32 -11.05 -2.96 9.99
C HIS A 32 -11.27 -1.54 9.48
N ALA A 33 -10.50 -0.58 9.97
CA ALA A 33 -10.66 0.81 9.54
C ALA A 33 -10.32 0.93 8.05
N LEU A 34 -11.16 1.62 7.28
CA LEU A 34 -10.93 1.83 5.85
C LEU A 34 -9.89 2.93 5.62
N GLN A 35 -8.63 2.64 5.95
CA GLN A 35 -7.50 3.56 5.78
C GLN A 35 -6.85 3.41 4.38
N PRO A 36 -6.07 4.37 3.89
CA PRO A 36 -5.27 4.18 2.70
C PRO A 36 -4.24 3.06 2.88
N VAL A 37 -4.00 2.32 1.81
CA VAL A 37 -3.10 1.17 1.77
C VAL A 37 -1.68 1.61 1.44
N VAL A 38 -1.53 2.58 0.53
CA VAL A 38 -0.24 3.04 0.01
C VAL A 38 -0.11 4.56 0.19
N PRO A 39 1.12 5.11 0.24
CA PRO A 39 1.35 6.55 0.36
C PRO A 39 0.71 7.34 -0.77
N ASN A 40 0.23 8.56 -0.50
CA ASN A 40 -0.12 9.47 -1.60
C ASN A 40 1.10 9.71 -2.51
N PHE A 41 0.88 9.61 -3.82
CA PHE A 41 1.91 9.79 -4.84
C PHE A 41 1.70 11.11 -5.58
N TYR A 42 2.65 12.03 -5.42
CA TYR A 42 2.55 13.39 -5.95
C TYR A 42 3.19 13.52 -7.33
N GLY A 43 4.08 12.61 -7.69
CA GLY A 43 4.68 12.60 -9.01
C GLY A 43 6.08 12.02 -9.04
N HIS A 44 6.55 11.91 -10.28
CA HIS A 44 7.81 11.32 -10.62
C HIS A 44 8.56 12.24 -11.57
N TYR A 45 9.62 12.85 -11.06
CA TYR A 45 10.31 13.96 -11.67
C TYR A 45 11.66 13.51 -12.22
N PHE A 46 11.91 13.88 -13.47
CA PHE A 46 13.20 13.71 -14.11
C PHE A 46 13.87 15.06 -14.20
N PRO A 47 15.18 15.14 -13.99
CA PRO A 47 15.90 16.35 -14.30
C PRO A 47 15.81 16.65 -15.79
N GLU A 48 15.61 17.92 -16.10
CA GLU A 48 15.84 18.41 -17.44
C GLU A 48 17.34 18.33 -17.75
N ASP A 49 17.68 18.08 -19.02
CA ASP A 49 19.07 18.15 -19.46
C ASP A 49 19.69 19.49 -19.05
N ILE A 50 20.95 19.47 -18.64
CA ILE A 50 21.71 20.70 -18.38
C ILE A 50 21.68 21.52 -19.68
N PRO A 51 21.23 22.80 -19.64
CA PRO A 51 21.20 23.67 -20.80
C PRO A 51 22.55 23.67 -21.53
N ASP A 52 22.53 23.66 -22.86
CA ASP A 52 23.74 23.54 -23.71
C ASP A 52 24.83 24.56 -23.32
N GLU A 53 24.41 25.73 -22.83
CA GLU A 53 25.26 26.84 -22.37
C GLU A 53 26.21 26.46 -21.22
N ALA A 54 25.79 25.53 -20.35
CA ALA A 54 26.61 24.99 -19.27
C ALA A 54 27.38 23.71 -19.67
N GLN A 55 27.06 23.11 -20.83
CA GLN A 55 27.81 21.97 -21.36
C GLN A 55 29.16 22.39 -21.95
N ASP A 56 29.25 23.55 -22.61
CA ASP A 56 30.47 23.99 -23.30
C ASP A 56 31.69 24.20 -22.39
N SER A 57 31.47 24.32 -21.08
CA SER A 57 32.53 24.43 -20.08
C SER A 57 33.01 23.09 -19.51
N LEU A 58 32.35 21.97 -19.85
CA LEU A 58 32.64 20.63 -19.31
C LEU A 58 33.29 19.72 -20.36
N THR A 59 34.39 19.07 -19.97
CA THR A 59 35.02 18.03 -20.79
C THR A 59 34.06 16.85 -21.01
N SER A 60 34.21 16.11 -22.11
CA SER A 60 33.35 14.96 -22.46
C SER A 60 33.25 13.91 -21.33
N SER A 61 34.34 13.67 -20.60
CA SER A 61 34.37 12.76 -19.44
C SER A 61 33.80 13.35 -18.15
N ALA A 62 33.67 14.68 -18.03
CA ALA A 62 32.95 15.35 -16.95
C ALA A 62 31.45 15.41 -17.24
N ARG A 63 31.04 15.52 -18.51
CA ARG A 63 29.62 15.43 -18.94
C ARG A 63 29.02 14.06 -18.65
N GLU A 64 29.75 13.00 -18.99
CA GLU A 64 29.31 11.61 -18.73
C GLU A 64 29.21 11.34 -17.23
N ARG A 65 30.21 11.76 -16.44
CA ARG A 65 30.16 11.65 -14.97
C ARG A 65 29.10 12.54 -14.34
N ALA A 66 28.83 13.74 -14.86
CA ALA A 66 27.80 14.62 -14.33
C ALA A 66 26.39 14.10 -14.61
N ARG A 67 26.14 13.50 -15.78
CA ARG A 67 24.88 12.80 -16.07
C ARG A 67 24.67 11.61 -15.14
N ASP A 68 25.73 10.87 -14.83
CA ASP A 68 25.66 9.73 -13.91
C ASP A 68 25.58 10.13 -12.43
N HIS A 69 26.03 11.34 -12.05
CA HIS A 69 26.20 11.71 -10.62
C HIS A 69 25.41 12.94 -10.14
N VAL A 70 24.85 13.80 -11.01
CA VAL A 70 24.41 15.14 -10.56
C VAL A 70 22.90 15.30 -10.48
N LEU A 71 22.09 14.54 -11.23
CA LEU A 71 20.64 14.69 -11.14
C LEU A 71 19.96 13.32 -11.13
N GLY A 72 19.72 12.81 -9.93
CA GLY A 72 18.92 11.61 -9.73
C GLY A 72 17.44 11.88 -10.02
N GLN A 73 16.76 10.87 -10.55
CA GLN A 73 15.31 10.80 -10.63
C GLN A 73 14.68 10.97 -9.24
N ILE A 74 13.70 11.87 -9.09
CA ILE A 74 13.03 12.16 -7.81
C ILE A 74 11.60 11.62 -7.84
N MET A 75 11.21 10.93 -6.77
CA MET A 75 9.84 10.49 -6.54
C MET A 75 9.30 11.17 -5.28
N LEU A 76 8.16 11.86 -5.39
CA LEU A 76 7.55 12.55 -4.27
C LEU A 76 6.36 11.75 -3.72
N LEU A 77 6.48 11.34 -2.46
CA LEU A 77 5.49 10.53 -1.74
C LEU A 77 5.11 11.20 -0.41
N GLU A 78 3.96 10.81 0.14
CA GLU A 78 3.54 11.12 1.50
C GLU A 78 4.60 10.71 2.53
N ASP A 79 4.87 11.56 3.52
CA ASP A 79 5.61 11.15 4.71
C ASP A 79 4.74 10.23 5.57
N CYS A 80 5.12 8.96 5.62
CA CYS A 80 4.37 7.91 6.30
C CYS A 80 4.91 7.62 7.71
N GLY A 81 5.81 8.44 8.23
CA GLY A 81 6.40 8.30 9.56
C GLY A 81 7.53 7.28 9.61
N ARG A 82 7.48 6.34 10.57
CA ARG A 82 8.55 5.37 10.83
C ARG A 82 8.15 3.96 10.43
N ASN A 83 9.11 3.05 10.27
CA ASN A 83 8.81 1.65 10.05
C ASN A 83 8.10 1.05 11.28
N VAL A 84 7.16 0.13 11.07
CA VAL A 84 6.54 -0.62 12.16
C VAL A 84 7.59 -1.44 12.91
N GLN A 85 7.37 -1.65 14.19
CA GLN A 85 8.13 -2.58 15.01
C GLN A 85 7.17 -3.68 15.48
N PRO A 86 7.21 -4.91 14.93
CA PRO A 86 6.22 -5.94 15.23
C PRO A 86 6.06 -6.25 16.72
N ALA A 87 7.14 -6.14 17.48
CA ALA A 87 7.16 -6.31 18.93
C ALA A 87 6.39 -5.20 19.68
N GLU A 88 6.25 -4.01 19.09
CA GLU A 88 5.51 -2.86 19.65
C GLU A 88 4.02 -2.87 19.23
N LEU A 89 3.64 -3.69 18.24
CA LEU A 89 2.27 -3.71 17.73
C LEU A 89 1.38 -4.63 18.58
N SER A 90 0.24 -4.09 19.01
CA SER A 90 -0.85 -4.91 19.52
C SER A 90 -1.39 -5.85 18.44
N ARG A 91 -2.07 -6.93 18.85
CA ARG A 91 -2.73 -7.86 17.92
C ARG A 91 -3.65 -7.15 16.92
N ARG A 92 -4.46 -6.19 17.38
CA ARG A 92 -5.36 -5.44 16.50
C ARG A 92 -4.60 -4.64 15.45
N GLN A 93 -3.50 -4.00 15.83
CA GLN A 93 -2.66 -3.25 14.89
C GLN A 93 -1.98 -4.16 13.86
N LYS A 94 -1.54 -5.36 14.28
CA LYS A 94 -1.04 -6.38 13.36
C LYS A 94 -2.12 -6.78 12.36
N GLU A 95 -3.36 -7.00 12.82
CA GLU A 95 -4.50 -7.29 11.96
C GLU A 95 -4.80 -6.12 11.00
N GLU A 96 -4.74 -4.86 11.44
CA GLU A 96 -4.87 -3.69 10.54
C GLU A 96 -3.79 -3.70 9.44
N CYS A 97 -2.51 -3.94 9.78
CA CYS A 97 -1.43 -4.07 8.80
C CYS A 97 -1.70 -5.21 7.80
N TRP A 98 -2.20 -6.35 8.26
CA TRP A 98 -2.59 -7.47 7.41
C TRP A 98 -3.74 -7.10 6.47
N SER A 99 -4.71 -6.34 6.96
CA SER A 99 -5.84 -5.86 6.17
C SER A 99 -5.40 -5.00 4.98
N LEU A 100 -4.32 -4.20 5.14
CA LEU A 100 -3.73 -3.43 4.05
C LEU A 100 -3.21 -4.34 2.93
N LEU A 101 -2.50 -5.41 3.31
CA LEU A 101 -1.96 -6.37 2.34
C LEU A 101 -3.08 -7.10 1.60
N CYS A 102 -4.12 -7.55 2.31
CA CYS A 102 -5.27 -8.17 1.67
C CYS A 102 -5.92 -7.22 0.66
N ARG A 103 -6.14 -5.95 1.03
CA ARG A 103 -6.71 -4.95 0.12
C ARG A 103 -5.83 -4.68 -1.10
N LEU A 104 -4.51 -4.65 -0.94
CA LEU A 104 -3.58 -4.55 -2.06
C LEU A 104 -3.76 -5.73 -3.03
N HIS A 105 -3.87 -6.96 -2.49
CA HIS A 105 -4.07 -8.17 -3.28
C HIS A 105 -5.44 -8.22 -3.97
N TYR A 106 -6.51 -7.76 -3.30
CA TYR A 106 -7.85 -7.61 -3.89
C TYR A 106 -7.89 -6.57 -5.00
N ALA A 107 -7.06 -5.53 -4.91
CA ALA A 107 -6.91 -4.55 -5.99
C ALA A 107 -6.08 -5.08 -7.18
N GLY A 108 -5.56 -6.31 -7.09
CA GLY A 108 -4.81 -6.95 -8.17
C GLY A 108 -3.32 -6.61 -8.18
N PHE A 109 -2.76 -6.24 -7.03
CA PHE A 109 -1.34 -5.91 -6.90
C PHE A 109 -0.66 -6.79 -5.87
N THR A 110 0.64 -6.96 -6.01
CA THR A 110 1.53 -7.61 -5.03
C THR A 110 2.67 -6.66 -4.71
N GLN A 111 3.20 -6.73 -3.48
CA GLN A 111 4.29 -5.86 -3.05
C GLN A 111 5.65 -6.43 -3.50
N GLY A 112 5.83 -7.76 -3.40
CA GLY A 112 6.97 -8.50 -3.94
C GLY A 112 8.21 -8.56 -3.04
N SER A 113 8.12 -8.04 -1.81
CA SER A 113 9.19 -7.93 -0.81
C SER A 113 8.64 -7.50 0.56
N MET A 114 7.63 -8.20 1.07
CA MET A 114 7.03 -7.84 2.35
C MET A 114 8.03 -8.05 3.51
N TYR A 115 8.51 -6.95 4.07
CA TYR A 115 9.38 -6.90 5.25
C TYR A 115 8.95 -5.76 6.16
N GLN A 116 9.43 -5.79 7.41
CA GLN A 116 9.17 -4.78 8.42
C GLN A 116 9.39 -3.34 7.94
N ARG A 117 10.50 -3.12 7.23
CA ARG A 117 10.86 -1.81 6.67
C ARG A 117 9.85 -1.29 5.64
N ASN A 118 9.04 -2.17 5.05
CA ASN A 118 8.12 -1.81 3.98
C ASN A 118 6.68 -1.58 4.49
N VAL A 119 6.49 -1.56 5.81
CA VAL A 119 5.24 -1.13 6.45
C VAL A 119 5.55 0.04 7.38
N MET A 120 4.90 1.17 7.13
CA MET A 120 5.10 2.42 7.84
C MET A 120 3.94 2.69 8.80
N ILE A 121 4.23 3.44 9.86
CA ILE A 121 3.27 3.88 10.88
C ILE A 121 3.48 5.36 11.19
N GLN A 122 2.37 6.09 11.24
CA GLN A 122 2.31 7.51 11.61
C GLN A 122 1.15 7.80 12.56
N PRO A 123 1.22 8.90 13.32
CA PRO A 123 0.08 9.40 14.09
C PRO A 123 -1.12 9.67 13.18
N GLY A 124 -2.33 9.32 13.65
CA GLY A 124 -3.57 9.56 12.91
C GLY A 124 -4.70 10.08 13.80
N PRO A 125 -5.94 10.16 13.29
CA PRO A 125 -6.30 9.90 11.88
C PRO A 125 -5.78 11.00 10.95
N LEU A 126 -5.61 10.71 9.67
CA LEU A 126 -5.08 11.69 8.72
C LEU A 126 -6.11 12.75 8.30
N SER A 127 -7.38 12.50 8.61
CA SER A 127 -8.49 13.45 8.47
C SER A 127 -8.42 14.65 9.41
N ILE A 128 -7.49 14.68 10.36
CA ILE A 128 -7.24 15.83 11.24
C ILE A 128 -5.82 16.40 11.03
N PRO A 129 -5.60 17.70 11.36
CA PRO A 129 -4.30 18.34 11.22
C PRO A 129 -3.18 17.65 12.02
N PRO A 130 -1.91 17.66 11.52
CA PRO A 130 -0.77 16.98 12.15
C PRO A 130 -0.62 17.23 13.65
N GLU A 131 -0.88 18.46 14.11
CA GLU A 131 -0.72 18.89 15.50
C GLU A 131 -1.71 18.20 16.45
N ARG A 132 -2.80 17.63 15.91
CA ARG A 132 -3.86 16.94 16.66
C ARG A 132 -3.81 15.43 16.48
N ARG A 133 -2.91 14.92 15.63
CA ARG A 133 -2.75 13.48 15.41
C ARG A 133 -2.07 12.84 16.60
N SER A 134 -2.38 11.57 16.84
CA SER A 134 -1.74 10.83 17.92
C SER A 134 -1.54 9.35 17.57
N MET A 135 -0.69 8.69 18.34
CA MET A 135 -0.49 7.24 18.26
C MET A 135 -1.64 6.44 18.89
N ALA A 136 -2.66 7.09 19.47
CA ALA A 136 -3.86 6.41 19.95
C ALA A 136 -4.74 5.88 18.79
N THR A 137 -4.64 6.52 17.63
CA THR A 137 -5.34 6.15 16.39
C THR A 137 -4.36 6.18 15.22
N PRO A 138 -3.39 5.25 15.18
CA PRO A 138 -2.34 5.28 14.17
C PRO A 138 -2.88 4.98 12.76
N SER A 139 -2.11 5.40 11.77
CA SER A 139 -2.35 5.09 10.35
C SER A 139 -1.14 4.39 9.75
N TYR A 140 -1.41 3.43 8.87
CA TYR A 140 -0.42 2.52 8.31
C TYR A 140 -0.32 2.66 6.79
N ARG A 141 0.85 2.35 6.22
CA ARG A 141 1.11 2.36 4.77
C ARG A 141 2.05 1.23 4.38
N ILE A 142 1.81 0.62 3.22
CA ILE A 142 2.78 -0.27 2.55
C ILE A 142 3.60 0.56 1.56
N ILE A 143 4.92 0.40 1.56
CA ILE A 143 5.86 1.14 0.71
C ILE A 143 6.79 0.21 -0.08
N ASP A 144 7.71 0.78 -0.86
CA ASP A 144 8.76 0.09 -1.62
C ASP A 144 8.21 -0.90 -2.66
N PHE A 145 7.48 -0.36 -3.64
CA PHE A 145 6.89 -1.16 -4.73
C PHE A 145 7.88 -1.43 -5.89
N GLY A 146 9.18 -1.34 -5.63
CA GLY A 146 10.21 -1.58 -6.65
C GLY A 146 10.17 -2.99 -7.27
N ARG A 147 9.67 -3.98 -6.51
CA ARG A 147 9.52 -5.39 -6.94
C ARG A 147 8.07 -5.81 -7.17
N ALA A 148 7.14 -4.88 -7.10
CA ALA A 148 5.72 -5.15 -7.20
C ALA A 148 5.31 -5.62 -8.60
N ARG A 149 4.15 -6.27 -8.65
CA ARG A 149 3.49 -6.71 -9.90
C ARG A 149 2.02 -6.36 -9.85
N ALA A 150 1.50 -5.88 -10.97
CA ALA A 150 0.08 -5.75 -11.22
C ALA A 150 -0.44 -7.01 -11.94
N ALA A 151 -1.71 -7.34 -11.75
CA ALA A 151 -2.38 -8.44 -12.44
C ALA A 151 -2.31 -8.29 -13.97
N ALA A 152 -2.23 -7.07 -14.47
CA ALA A 152 -2.06 -6.78 -15.90
C ALA A 152 -0.70 -7.23 -16.48
N ASP A 153 0.31 -7.48 -15.63
CA ASP A 153 1.71 -7.73 -16.05
C ASP A 153 2.13 -9.20 -16.00
N CYS A 154 1.31 -10.08 -15.42
CA CYS A 154 1.72 -11.46 -15.16
C CYS A 154 0.56 -12.43 -15.32
N SER A 155 0.89 -13.71 -15.48
CA SER A 155 -0.13 -14.75 -15.49
C SER A 155 -0.82 -14.87 -14.13
N GLU A 156 -2.02 -15.42 -14.13
CA GLU A 156 -2.80 -15.65 -12.92
C GLU A 156 -2.05 -16.54 -11.91
N SER A 157 -1.36 -17.59 -12.39
CA SER A 157 -0.55 -18.46 -11.54
C SER A 157 0.61 -17.72 -10.88
N ASP A 158 1.29 -16.85 -11.64
CA ASP A 158 2.42 -16.08 -11.11
C ASP A 158 1.94 -15.06 -10.07
N LEU A 159 0.83 -14.38 -10.34
CA LEU A 159 0.23 -13.43 -9.40
C LEU A 159 -0.14 -14.14 -8.10
N GLN A 160 -0.74 -15.32 -8.19
CA GLN A 160 -1.16 -16.09 -7.02
C GLN A 160 0.03 -16.58 -6.19
N GLU A 161 1.12 -17.01 -6.83
CA GLU A 161 2.36 -17.37 -6.14
C GLU A 161 2.96 -16.17 -5.41
N ARG A 162 2.98 -14.99 -6.05
CA ARG A 162 3.47 -13.74 -5.45
C ARG A 162 2.61 -13.28 -4.28
N LYS A 163 1.28 -13.36 -4.39
CA LYS A 163 0.36 -13.10 -3.28
C LYS A 163 0.69 -13.99 -2.08
N LYS A 164 0.94 -15.28 -2.33
CA LYS A 164 1.35 -16.22 -1.28
C LYS A 164 2.69 -15.83 -0.64
N GLN A 165 3.69 -15.47 -1.44
CA GLN A 165 5.00 -15.01 -0.93
C GLN A 165 4.87 -13.77 -0.03
N ASP A 166 4.06 -12.79 -0.45
CA ASP A 166 3.78 -11.60 0.37
C ASP A 166 3.07 -11.97 1.68
N GLN A 167 2.11 -12.90 1.63
CA GLN A 167 1.37 -13.39 2.79
C GLN A 167 2.26 -14.14 3.77
N ASP A 168 3.14 -15.02 3.28
CA ASP A 168 4.08 -15.76 4.11
C ASP A 168 5.05 -14.79 4.80
N GLY A 169 5.62 -13.82 4.06
CA GLY A 169 6.51 -12.81 4.62
C GLY A 169 5.82 -11.88 5.63
N ALA A 170 4.58 -11.47 5.37
CA ALA A 170 3.80 -10.66 6.30
C ALA A 170 3.32 -11.46 7.54
N GLY A 171 3.04 -12.76 7.38
CA GLY A 171 2.63 -13.64 8.47
C GLY A 171 3.76 -13.85 9.47
N GLU A 172 4.98 -14.10 8.97
CA GLU A 172 6.20 -14.13 9.78
C GLU A 172 6.47 -12.78 10.45
N LEU A 173 6.39 -11.69 9.69
CA LEU A 173 6.63 -10.34 10.18
C LEU A 173 5.70 -9.94 11.33
N LEU A 174 4.39 -10.16 11.15
CA LEU A 174 3.37 -9.68 12.07
C LEU A 174 3.09 -10.70 13.18
N ASP A 175 3.72 -11.88 13.15
CA ASP A 175 3.39 -13.00 14.05
C ASP A 175 1.88 -13.27 14.05
N ILE A 176 1.31 -13.25 12.84
CA ILE A 176 -0.07 -13.65 12.62
C ILE A 176 0.01 -15.11 12.21
N HIS A 177 -0.03 -16.00 13.21
CA HIS A 177 -0.35 -17.41 13.01
C HIS A 177 -1.81 -17.51 12.55
N CYS A 178 -2.04 -17.15 11.30
CA CYS A 178 -3.36 -17.22 10.72
C CYS A 178 -3.65 -18.70 10.46
N ALA A 179 -4.52 -19.30 11.27
CA ALA A 179 -5.27 -20.49 10.86
C ALA A 179 -6.03 -20.28 9.53
N PHE A 180 -6.13 -19.03 9.04
CA PHE A 180 -6.69 -18.64 7.74
C PHE A 180 -5.73 -18.66 6.55
N VAL A 181 -4.40 -18.58 6.75
CA VAL A 181 -3.40 -18.48 5.67
C VAL A 181 -3.31 -19.79 4.86
N SER A 182 -3.71 -20.91 5.46
CA SER A 182 -3.53 -22.24 4.84
C SER A 182 -4.60 -22.64 3.81
N SER A 183 -5.69 -21.87 3.62
CA SER A 183 -6.80 -22.34 2.76
C SER A 183 -7.56 -21.26 1.96
N SER A 184 -7.45 -19.97 2.31
CA SER A 184 -8.26 -18.94 1.66
C SER A 184 -7.53 -18.24 0.52
N ARG A 185 -7.81 -18.68 -0.72
CA ARG A 185 -7.46 -17.94 -1.94
C ARG A 185 -8.06 -16.53 -1.84
N ILE A 186 -7.25 -15.48 -1.88
CA ILE A 186 -7.77 -14.12 -2.11
C ILE A 186 -8.27 -14.08 -3.56
N PRO A 187 -9.58 -13.92 -3.82
CA PRO A 187 -10.14 -13.86 -5.16
C PRO A 187 -9.51 -12.74 -5.99
N ASN A 188 -9.56 -12.87 -7.31
CA ASN A 188 -9.07 -11.82 -8.18
C ASN A 188 -10.05 -10.65 -8.31
N PRO A 189 -9.57 -9.47 -8.73
CA PRO A 189 -10.44 -8.38 -9.12
C PRO A 189 -11.40 -8.87 -10.23
N GLY A 190 -12.68 -9.04 -9.88
CA GLY A 190 -13.72 -9.59 -10.77
C GLY A 190 -14.43 -10.85 -10.27
N ASP A 191 -13.79 -11.62 -9.38
CA ASP A 191 -14.42 -12.82 -8.77
C ASP A 191 -15.42 -12.45 -7.66
N TYR A 192 -15.27 -11.25 -7.09
CA TYR A 192 -16.17 -10.73 -6.05
C TYR A 192 -17.40 -10.07 -6.68
N VAL A 193 -18.49 -10.83 -6.79
CA VAL A 193 -19.83 -10.27 -6.93
C VAL A 193 -20.35 -10.01 -5.52
N PRO A 194 -20.49 -8.75 -5.06
CA PRO A 194 -21.09 -8.49 -3.75
C PRO A 194 -22.49 -9.10 -3.75
N LYS A 195 -22.72 -10.11 -2.89
CA LYS A 195 -24.10 -10.53 -2.61
C LYS A 195 -24.82 -9.30 -2.07
N PRO A 196 -26.00 -8.95 -2.62
CA PRO A 196 -26.79 -7.87 -2.06
C PRO A 196 -26.98 -8.14 -0.56
N PRO A 197 -26.88 -7.11 0.29
CA PRO A 197 -27.12 -7.28 1.71
C PRO A 197 -28.50 -7.92 1.90
N PRO A 198 -28.70 -8.80 2.91
CA PRO A 198 -30.01 -9.33 3.20
C PRO A 198 -30.97 -8.15 3.43
N VAL A 199 -32.07 -8.13 2.69
CA VAL A 199 -33.13 -7.14 2.88
C VAL A 199 -33.72 -7.39 4.26
N ILE A 200 -33.36 -6.55 5.23
CA ILE A 200 -33.98 -6.54 6.55
C ILE A 200 -35.31 -5.79 6.39
N PRO A 201 -36.47 -6.44 6.59
CA PRO A 201 -37.75 -5.74 6.53
C PRO A 201 -37.76 -4.64 7.60
N LEU A 202 -38.05 -3.41 7.21
CA LEU A 202 -38.34 -2.33 8.15
C LEU A 202 -39.52 -2.76 9.02
N GLN A 203 -39.28 -2.96 10.31
CA GLN A 203 -40.38 -3.12 11.25
C GLN A 203 -41.12 -1.77 11.35
N PRO A 204 -42.46 -1.76 11.27
CA PRO A 204 -43.22 -0.53 11.45
C PRO A 204 -42.92 0.05 12.84
N ALA A 205 -42.68 1.35 12.88
CA ALA A 205 -42.49 2.08 14.13
C ALA A 205 -43.71 1.86 15.04
N PRO A 206 -43.52 1.71 16.37
CA PRO A 206 -44.63 1.67 17.30
C PRO A 206 -45.42 2.99 17.18
N LEU A 207 -46.74 2.87 17.04
CA LEU A 207 -47.65 4.00 17.12
C LEU A 207 -47.78 4.36 18.60
N ASP A 208 -47.31 5.56 18.95
CA ASP A 208 -47.62 6.21 20.23
C ASP A 208 -49.08 6.72 20.26
#